data_AF-A0A959FVK0-F1
#
_entry.id   AF-A0A959FVK0-F1
#
_cell.length_a   1.000
_cell.length_b   1.000
_cell.length_c   1.000
_cell.angle_alpha   90.00
_cell.angle_beta   90.00
_cell.angle_gamma   90.00
#
_symmetry.space_group_name_H-M   'P 1'
#
loop_
_entity.id
_entity.type
_entity.pdbx_description
1 polymer ?
#
loop_
_entity_poly.entity_id
_entity_poly.type
_entity_poly.pdbx_seq_one_letter_code
_entity_poly.pdbx_strand_id
1 'polypeptide(L)'
;VTPIMQINLERLDSLDSFIETMPIYKRTGLYSRAKTYARTIHSQTSNALKSIQRRRETRVDFVFEFHNKFSMAVACILFLFIGAPMGAIVRKGGFGYPLLIAIVFFIFYMVLTILSKNVAENFVIDAVLAAWIPCLVLFPLGFLLTYFAMNSHKITAPTRLLRAVELVMRVIRIGLRFLGFGV
;
A
#
# COMPACT_ATOMS: atom_id res chain seq x y z
N VAL A 1 26.12 -41.79 46.68
CA VAL A 1 25.32 -40.79 45.95
C VAL A 1 26.07 -40.49 44.65
N THR A 2 25.40 -40.67 43.53
CA THR A 2 25.90 -41.08 42.20
C THR A 2 27.14 -40.35 41.65
N PRO A 3 28.18 -41.07 41.18
CA PRO A 3 29.35 -40.46 40.54
C PRO A 3 29.00 -39.97 39.13
N ILE A 4 29.44 -38.74 38.84
CA ILE A 4 29.21 -38.06 37.56
C ILE A 4 30.17 -38.69 36.55
N MET A 5 29.63 -39.52 35.66
CA MET A 5 30.37 -40.16 34.59
C MET A 5 30.85 -39.08 33.61
N GLN A 6 32.16 -38.81 33.58
CA GLN A 6 32.77 -37.87 32.65
C GLN A 6 32.62 -38.39 31.22
N ILE A 7 31.83 -37.69 30.41
CA ILE A 7 31.66 -37.98 28.99
C ILE A 7 32.86 -37.35 28.28
N ASN A 8 33.76 -38.21 27.79
CA ASN A 8 34.96 -37.82 27.06
C ASN A 8 34.54 -37.28 25.67
N LEU A 9 34.74 -35.98 25.45
CA LEU A 9 34.25 -35.22 24.30
C LEU A 9 35.04 -35.45 22.99
N GLU A 10 36.17 -36.17 23.05
CA GLU A 10 37.01 -36.48 21.87
C GLU A 10 36.45 -37.63 21.02
N ARG A 11 35.49 -38.41 21.55
CA ARG A 11 34.91 -39.60 20.90
C ARG A 11 33.66 -39.31 20.05
N LEU A 12 33.27 -38.04 19.94
CA LEU A 12 32.05 -37.63 19.24
C LEU A 12 32.24 -37.40 17.73
N ASP A 13 33.49 -37.22 17.27
CA ASP A 13 33.78 -36.98 15.85
C ASP A 13 33.78 -38.26 14.99
N SER A 14 33.86 -39.46 15.60
CA SER A 14 34.00 -40.73 14.88
C SER A 14 32.78 -41.66 15.00
N LEU A 15 31.60 -41.16 15.35
CA LEU A 15 30.37 -41.95 15.43
C LEU A 15 29.48 -41.64 14.22
N ASP A 16 29.65 -42.41 13.14
CA ASP A 16 28.83 -42.32 11.91
C ASP A 16 27.32 -42.44 12.17
N SER A 17 26.91 -43.01 13.31
CA SER A 17 25.62 -42.69 13.90
C SER A 17 25.60 -42.88 15.42
N PHE A 18 25.23 -41.85 16.16
CA PHE A 18 24.94 -41.87 17.62
C PHE A 18 23.82 -42.87 18.02
N ILE A 19 23.23 -43.55 17.03
CA ILE A 19 22.09 -44.44 17.13
C ILE A 19 22.48 -45.86 17.54
N GLU A 20 23.71 -46.30 17.29
CA GLU A 20 24.15 -47.69 17.55
C GLU A 20 24.49 -47.97 19.02
N THR A 21 24.78 -46.93 19.81
CA THR A 21 25.06 -47.05 21.26
C THR A 21 23.80 -47.17 22.14
N MET A 22 22.58 -47.20 21.57
CA MET A 22 21.32 -47.20 22.34
C MET A 22 20.44 -48.44 22.13
N PRO A 23 19.78 -48.96 23.19
CA PRO A 23 18.90 -50.13 23.11
C PRO A 23 17.71 -49.91 22.16
N ILE A 24 17.43 -50.92 21.31
CA ILE A 24 16.43 -50.90 20.21
C ILE A 24 15.05 -50.40 20.66
N TYR A 25 14.65 -50.69 21.90
CA TYR A 25 13.32 -50.32 22.43
C TYR A 25 13.09 -48.80 22.59
N LYS A 26 14.15 -47.97 22.73
CA LYS A 26 14.02 -46.51 22.90
C LYS A 26 14.20 -45.71 21.60
N ARG A 27 14.65 -46.32 20.50
CA ARG A 27 14.95 -45.61 19.23
C ARG A 27 13.73 -44.90 18.64
N THR A 28 12.55 -45.53 18.68
CA THR A 28 11.32 -44.96 18.10
C THR A 28 10.82 -43.73 18.86
N GLY A 29 10.92 -43.75 20.19
CA GLY A 29 10.58 -42.63 21.06
C GLY A 29 11.56 -41.45 20.97
N LEU A 30 12.85 -41.73 20.76
CA LEU A 30 13.86 -40.69 20.56
C LEU A 30 13.74 -40.05 19.18
N TYR A 31 13.54 -40.85 18.13
CA TYR A 31 13.36 -40.37 16.76
C TYR A 31 12.11 -39.51 16.63
N SER A 32 10.99 -39.91 17.25
CA SER A 32 9.76 -39.11 17.26
C SER A 32 9.94 -37.79 18.02
N ARG A 33 10.67 -37.77 19.14
CA ARG A 33 11.02 -36.54 19.87
C ARG A 33 11.92 -35.61 19.06
N ALA A 34 12.96 -36.15 18.42
CA ALA A 34 13.84 -35.37 17.55
C ALA A 34 13.08 -34.77 16.36
N LYS A 35 12.21 -35.57 15.72
CA LYS A 35 11.35 -35.12 14.61
C LYS A 35 10.36 -34.04 15.07
N THR A 36 9.77 -34.18 16.25
CA THR A 36 8.88 -33.17 16.83
C THR A 36 9.64 -31.89 17.17
N TYR A 37 10.86 -31.99 17.73
CA TYR A 37 11.72 -30.83 17.98
C TYR A 37 12.07 -30.08 16.70
N ALA A 38 12.50 -30.80 15.66
CA ALA A 38 12.81 -30.21 14.35
C ALA A 38 11.58 -29.51 13.73
N ARG A 39 10.40 -30.14 13.80
CA ARG A 39 9.14 -29.54 13.32
C ARG A 39 8.72 -28.31 14.12
N THR A 40 8.89 -28.34 15.44
CA THR A 40 8.58 -27.20 16.31
C THR A 40 9.49 -26.02 16.01
N ILE A 41 10.80 -26.26 15.85
CA ILE A 41 11.76 -25.22 15.49
C ILE A 41 11.40 -24.64 14.11
N HIS A 42 11.14 -25.49 13.11
CA HIS A 42 10.73 -25.03 11.77
C HIS A 42 9.43 -24.19 11.81
N SER A 43 8.43 -24.62 12.60
CA SER A 43 7.19 -23.87 12.81
C SER A 43 7.43 -22.53 13.50
N GLN A 44 8.28 -22.49 14.53
CA GLN A 44 8.64 -21.25 15.22
C GLN A 44 9.39 -20.27 14.31
N THR A 45 10.35 -20.73 13.52
CA THR A 45 11.07 -19.89 12.55
C THR A 45 10.12 -19.37 11.46
N SER A 46 9.21 -20.21 10.96
CA SER A 46 8.20 -19.78 9.99
C SER A 46 7.23 -18.74 10.57
N ASN A 47 6.79 -18.93 11.81
CA ASN A 47 5.91 -17.99 12.51
C ASN A 47 6.62 -16.68 12.85
N ALA A 48 7.90 -16.74 13.23
CA ALA A 48 8.73 -15.56 13.46
C ALA A 48 8.87 -14.73 12.17
N LEU A 49 9.16 -15.37 11.03
CA LEU A 49 9.20 -14.72 9.72
C LEU A 49 7.86 -14.05 9.37
N LYS A 50 6.73 -14.75 9.54
CA LYS A 50 5.39 -14.19 9.32
C LYS A 50 5.08 -13.02 10.26
N SER A 51 5.54 -13.06 11.51
CA SER A 51 5.33 -11.98 12.47
C SER A 51 6.09 -10.71 12.10
N ILE A 52 7.29 -10.84 11.52
CA ILE A 52 8.10 -9.70 11.04
C ILE A 52 7.46 -9.06 9.81
N GLN A 53 6.98 -9.88 8.87
CA GLN A 53 6.22 -9.43 7.70
C GLN A 53 4.98 -8.64 8.11
N ARG A 54 4.19 -9.17 9.07
CA ARG A 54 2.95 -8.54 9.52
C ARG A 54 3.17 -7.20 10.20
N ARG A 55 4.25 -7.07 10.99
CA ARG A 55 4.64 -5.78 11.60
C ARG A 55 4.98 -4.71 10.54
N ARG A 56 5.51 -5.13 9.38
CA ARG A 56 5.83 -4.21 8.28
C ARG A 56 4.56 -3.73 7.57
N GLU A 57 3.63 -4.62 7.29
CA GLU A 57 2.33 -4.31 6.67
C GLU A 57 1.53 -3.31 7.53
N THR A 58 1.38 -3.59 8.83
CA THR A 58 0.66 -2.69 9.75
C THR A 58 1.28 -1.30 9.85
N ARG A 59 2.61 -1.18 9.71
CA ARG A 59 3.29 0.12 9.71
C ARG A 59 2.95 0.94 8.46
N VAL A 60 2.90 0.29 7.30
CA VAL A 60 2.55 0.95 6.02
C VAL A 60 1.09 1.41 6.05
N ASP A 61 0.18 0.57 6.51
CA ASP A 61 -1.24 0.91 6.63
C ASP A 61 -1.47 2.12 7.55
N PHE A 62 -0.80 2.13 8.71
CA PHE A 62 -0.93 3.24 9.66
C PHE A 62 -0.46 4.57 9.06
N VAL A 63 0.67 4.57 8.35
CA VAL A 63 1.19 5.77 7.68
C VAL A 63 0.27 6.21 6.56
N PHE A 64 -0.25 5.27 5.76
CA PHE A 64 -1.21 5.57 4.69
C PHE A 64 -2.49 6.21 5.24
N GLU A 65 -3.09 5.61 6.28
CA GLU A 65 -4.32 6.12 6.88
C GLU A 65 -4.14 7.51 7.49
N PHE A 66 -2.98 7.78 8.08
CA PHE A 66 -2.63 9.10 8.59
C PHE A 66 -2.63 10.14 7.45
N HIS A 67 -1.87 9.90 6.38
CA HIS A 67 -1.79 10.84 5.26
C HIS A 67 -3.11 10.95 4.47
N ASN A 68 -3.88 9.87 4.37
CA ASN A 68 -5.17 9.89 3.67
C ASN A 68 -6.19 10.83 4.35
N LYS A 69 -6.15 10.94 5.69
CA LYS A 69 -7.00 11.91 6.42
C LYS A 69 -6.66 13.36 6.06
N PHE A 70 -5.38 13.69 5.87
CA PHE A 70 -4.97 15.01 5.39
C PHE A 70 -5.35 15.23 3.92
N SER A 71 -5.11 14.23 3.07
CA SER A 71 -5.46 14.24 1.64
C SER A 71 -6.95 14.50 1.44
N MET A 72 -7.81 13.87 2.25
CA MET A 72 -9.26 14.08 2.24
C MET A 72 -9.64 15.55 2.52
N ALA A 73 -9.03 16.17 3.52
CA ALA A 73 -9.30 17.59 3.82
C ALA A 73 -8.90 18.50 2.66
N VAL A 74 -7.76 18.23 2.00
CA VAL A 74 -7.32 18.94 0.80
C VAL A 74 -8.30 18.71 -0.35
N ALA A 75 -8.75 17.48 -0.57
CA ALA A 75 -9.74 17.14 -1.60
C ALA A 75 -11.06 17.91 -1.42
N CYS A 76 -11.54 18.07 -0.18
CA CYS A 76 -12.72 18.89 0.12
C CYS A 76 -12.55 20.36 -0.32
N ILE A 77 -11.36 20.94 -0.09
CA ILE A 77 -11.04 22.30 -0.54
C ILE A 77 -11.05 22.35 -2.08
N LEU A 78 -10.46 21.36 -2.75
CA LEU A 78 -10.47 21.27 -4.21
C LEU A 78 -11.88 21.19 -4.78
N PHE A 79 -12.77 20.38 -4.18
CA PHE A 79 -14.15 20.28 -4.60
C PHE A 79 -14.93 21.59 -4.47
N LEU A 80 -14.65 22.38 -3.43
CA LEU A 80 -15.24 23.71 -3.27
C LEU A 80 -14.79 24.65 -4.41
N PHE A 81 -13.50 24.64 -4.75
CA PHE A 81 -12.95 25.43 -5.86
C PHE A 81 -13.46 25.00 -7.24
N ILE A 82 -13.74 23.70 -7.44
CA ILE A 82 -14.33 23.18 -8.68
C ILE A 82 -15.84 23.47 -8.74
N GLY A 83 -16.53 23.36 -7.60
CA GLY A 83 -17.96 23.59 -7.47
C GLY A 83 -18.36 25.05 -7.67
N ALA A 84 -17.56 26.01 -7.20
CA ALA A 84 -17.82 27.45 -7.35
C ALA A 84 -17.97 27.92 -8.82
N PRO A 85 -17.03 27.64 -9.75
CA PRO A 85 -17.14 28.04 -11.15
C PRO A 85 -18.24 27.27 -11.88
N MET A 86 -18.42 25.97 -11.59
CA MET A 86 -19.51 25.17 -12.17
C MET A 86 -20.88 25.69 -11.73
N GLY A 87 -21.04 26.05 -10.46
CA GLY A 87 -22.27 26.63 -9.92
C GLY A 87 -22.63 27.98 -10.53
N ALA A 88 -21.64 28.82 -10.84
CA ALA A 88 -21.87 30.14 -11.45
C ALA A 88 -22.28 30.05 -12.94
N ILE A 89 -21.80 29.04 -13.67
CA ILE A 89 -22.08 28.86 -15.10
C ILE A 89 -23.47 28.26 -15.36
N VAL A 90 -23.93 27.34 -14.50
CA VAL A 90 -25.19 26.61 -14.70
C VAL A 90 -26.37 27.38 -14.11
N ARG A 91 -26.59 28.62 -14.58
CA ARG A 91 -27.77 29.44 -14.19
C ARG A 91 -29.07 29.00 -14.89
N LYS A 92 -29.03 27.97 -15.75
CA LYS A 92 -30.21 27.37 -16.41
C LYS A 92 -30.67 26.03 -15.79
N GLY A 93 -29.97 25.52 -14.77
CA GLY A 93 -30.35 24.32 -14.01
C GLY A 93 -30.64 24.67 -12.55
N GLY A 94 -31.56 23.96 -11.90
CA GLY A 94 -31.88 24.15 -10.48
C GLY A 94 -30.67 23.91 -9.55
N PHE A 95 -30.80 24.27 -8.27
CA PHE A 95 -29.75 24.20 -7.23
C PHE A 95 -28.99 22.85 -7.12
N GLY A 96 -29.53 21.75 -7.66
CA GLY A 96 -28.97 20.40 -7.55
C GLY A 96 -27.86 20.03 -8.53
N TYR A 97 -27.69 20.70 -9.68
CA TYR A 97 -26.66 20.32 -10.67
C TYR A 97 -25.21 20.44 -10.15
N PRO A 98 -24.80 21.55 -9.49
CA PRO A 98 -23.47 21.63 -8.88
C PRO A 98 -23.30 20.70 -7.67
N LEU A 99 -24.38 20.33 -6.98
CA LEU A 99 -24.33 19.33 -5.92
C LEU A 99 -24.07 17.93 -6.50
N LEU A 100 -24.77 17.57 -7.58
CA LEU A 100 -24.63 16.26 -8.24
C LEU A 100 -23.22 16.06 -8.78
N ILE A 101 -22.64 17.08 -9.44
CA ILE A 101 -21.28 16.96 -9.97
C ILE A 101 -20.26 16.75 -8.84
N ALA A 102 -20.42 17.41 -7.68
CA ALA A 102 -19.56 17.21 -6.52
C ALA A 102 -19.62 15.77 -5.98
N ILE A 103 -20.82 15.17 -5.91
CA ILE A 103 -20.99 13.78 -5.47
C ILE A 103 -20.30 12.79 -6.43
N VAL A 104 -20.43 13.00 -7.74
CA VAL A 104 -19.77 12.15 -8.74
C VAL A 104 -18.25 12.21 -8.59
N PHE A 105 -17.69 13.41 -8.44
CA PHE A 105 -16.25 13.57 -8.20
C PHE A 105 -15.80 13.00 -6.86
N PHE A 106 -16.65 13.05 -5.84
CA PHE A 106 -16.37 12.42 -4.55
C PHE A 106 -16.27 10.90 -4.65
N ILE A 107 -17.20 10.26 -5.37
CA ILE A 107 -17.15 8.82 -5.64
C ILE A 107 -15.88 8.48 -6.43
N PHE A 108 -15.54 9.29 -7.44
CA PHE A 108 -14.31 9.10 -8.22
C PHE A 108 -13.05 9.18 -7.34
N TYR A 109 -12.98 10.14 -6.41
CA TYR A 109 -11.91 10.24 -5.42
C TYR A 109 -11.81 8.99 -4.53
N MET A 110 -12.96 8.47 -4.07
CA MET A 110 -12.98 7.24 -3.26
C MET A 110 -12.45 6.04 -4.02
N VAL A 111 -12.83 5.88 -5.29
CA VAL A 111 -12.30 4.81 -6.16
C VAL A 111 -10.79 4.93 -6.31
N LEU A 112 -10.27 6.13 -6.61
CA LEU A 112 -8.82 6.36 -6.70
C LEU A 112 -8.10 6.06 -5.38
N THR A 113 -8.71 6.38 -4.24
CA THR A 113 -8.15 6.11 -2.91
C THR A 113 -8.03 4.62 -2.65
N ILE A 114 -9.06 3.83 -3.01
CA ILE A 114 -9.04 2.37 -2.87
C ILE A 114 -7.97 1.75 -3.78
N LEU A 115 -7.87 2.21 -5.03
CA LEU A 115 -6.82 1.77 -5.95
C LEU A 115 -5.42 2.09 -5.41
N SER A 116 -5.23 3.29 -4.87
CA SER A 116 -3.95 3.70 -4.29
C SER A 116 -3.59 2.91 -3.04
N LYS A 117 -4.58 2.55 -2.21
CA LYS A 117 -4.39 1.68 -1.06
C LYS A 117 -3.90 0.29 -1.47
N ASN A 118 -4.56 -0.33 -2.45
CA ASN A 118 -4.14 -1.63 -2.99
C ASN A 118 -2.69 -1.58 -3.53
N VAL A 119 -2.28 -0.48 -4.15
CA VAL A 119 -0.91 -0.32 -4.67
C VAL A 119 0.11 -0.12 -3.53
N ALA A 120 -0.27 0.55 -2.43
CA ALA A 120 0.56 0.71 -1.25
C ALA A 120 0.77 -0.62 -0.50
N GLU A 121 -0.28 -1.44 -0.37
CA GLU A 121 -0.23 -2.76 0.28
C GLU A 121 0.68 -3.74 -0.46
N ASN A 122 0.79 -3.62 -1.79
CA ASN A 122 1.73 -4.41 -2.59
C ASN A 122 3.19 -3.92 -2.50
N PHE A 123 3.50 -2.93 -1.64
CA PHE A 123 4.82 -2.30 -1.48
C PHE A 123 5.42 -1.74 -2.78
N VAL A 124 4.59 -1.46 -3.79
CA VAL A 124 5.03 -0.91 -5.09
C VAL A 124 5.38 0.58 -4.95
N ILE A 125 4.64 1.28 -4.09
CA ILE A 125 4.77 2.73 -3.86
C ILE A 125 4.77 2.99 -2.35
N ASP A 126 5.53 4.00 -1.91
CA ASP A 126 5.51 4.44 -0.51
C ASP A 126 4.08 4.87 -0.08
N ALA A 127 3.69 4.51 1.15
CA ALA A 127 2.39 4.80 1.75
C ALA A 127 2.05 6.29 1.70
N VAL A 128 3.07 7.13 1.91
CA VAL A 128 2.93 8.59 1.87
C VAL A 128 2.54 9.02 0.46
N LEU A 129 3.28 8.61 -0.58
CA LEU A 129 2.98 9.00 -1.95
C LEU A 129 1.62 8.45 -2.40
N ALA A 130 1.33 7.20 -2.08
CA ALA A 130 0.07 6.56 -2.42
C ALA A 130 -1.15 7.31 -1.88
N ALA A 131 -1.08 7.88 -0.66
CA ALA A 131 -2.17 8.66 -0.09
C ALA A 131 -2.42 10.01 -0.81
N TRP A 132 -1.41 10.56 -1.50
CA TRP A 132 -1.50 11.86 -2.19
C TRP A 132 -1.81 11.73 -3.68
N ILE A 133 -1.60 10.55 -4.29
CA ILE A 133 -1.94 10.27 -5.69
C ILE A 133 -3.39 10.66 -6.03
N PRO A 134 -4.42 10.30 -5.24
CA PRO A 134 -5.79 10.70 -5.54
C PRO A 134 -5.96 12.21 -5.67
N CYS A 135 -5.37 13.01 -4.77
CA CYS A 135 -5.40 14.46 -4.85
C CYS A 135 -4.63 15.01 -6.05
N LEU A 136 -3.45 14.45 -6.36
CA LEU A 136 -2.62 14.87 -7.49
C LEU A 136 -3.27 14.57 -8.85
N VAL A 137 -4.08 13.51 -8.94
CA VAL A 137 -4.85 13.18 -10.15
C VAL A 137 -6.11 14.05 -10.23
N LEU A 138 -6.80 14.22 -9.11
CA LEU A 138 -8.05 14.96 -9.04
C LEU A 138 -7.88 16.47 -9.31
N PHE A 139 -6.79 17.06 -8.82
CA PHE A 139 -6.50 18.49 -8.99
C PHE A 139 -6.47 18.94 -10.47
N PRO A 140 -5.62 18.38 -11.35
CA PRO A 140 -5.59 18.76 -12.76
C PRO A 140 -6.86 18.32 -13.48
N LEU A 141 -7.45 17.17 -13.13
CA LEU A 141 -8.68 16.68 -13.75
C LEU A 141 -9.85 17.65 -13.49
N GLY A 142 -10.02 18.09 -12.25
CA GLY A 142 -11.06 19.02 -11.83
C GLY A 142 -10.88 20.42 -12.43
N PHE A 143 -9.65 20.92 -12.44
CA PHE A 143 -9.32 22.20 -13.09
C PHE A 143 -9.60 22.16 -14.59
N LEU A 144 -9.20 21.07 -15.25
CA LEU A 144 -9.43 20.85 -16.68
C LEU A 144 -10.92 20.76 -17.01
N LEU A 145 -11.68 19.96 -16.25
CA LEU A 145 -13.11 19.81 -16.47
C LEU A 145 -13.84 21.14 -16.29
N THR A 146 -13.44 21.91 -15.28
CA THR A 146 -13.92 23.27 -15.06
C THR A 146 -13.63 24.13 -16.28
N TYR A 147 -12.36 24.23 -16.70
CA TYR A 147 -11.96 25.02 -17.86
C TYR A 147 -12.72 24.65 -19.14
N PHE A 148 -12.94 23.36 -19.39
CA PHE A 148 -13.74 22.90 -20.52
C PHE A 148 -15.19 23.36 -20.43
N ALA A 149 -15.83 23.22 -19.27
CA ALA A 149 -17.21 23.66 -19.08
C ALA A 149 -17.37 25.18 -19.25
N MET A 150 -16.39 25.98 -18.80
CA MET A 150 -16.40 27.43 -19.00
C MET A 150 -16.24 27.82 -20.48
N ASN A 151 -15.49 27.05 -21.26
CA ASN A 151 -15.08 27.42 -22.62
C ASN A 151 -15.90 26.72 -23.73
N SER A 152 -17.09 26.21 -23.38
CA SER A 152 -17.99 25.38 -24.20
C SER A 152 -18.46 25.99 -25.54
N HIS A 153 -17.92 27.13 -25.98
CA HIS A 153 -18.23 27.75 -27.28
C HIS A 153 -17.22 27.46 -28.41
N LYS A 154 -16.06 26.83 -28.16
CA LYS A 154 -15.02 26.65 -29.21
C LYS A 154 -14.52 25.20 -29.34
N ILE A 155 -15.12 24.51 -30.30
CA ILE A 155 -14.81 23.17 -30.80
C ILE A 155 -13.38 23.11 -31.35
N THR A 156 -12.50 22.37 -30.67
CA THR A 156 -11.34 21.66 -31.26
C THR A 156 -10.91 20.60 -30.25
N ALA A 157 -11.67 19.51 -30.21
CA ALA A 157 -11.60 18.48 -29.18
C ALA A 157 -10.36 17.56 -29.19
N PRO A 158 -9.75 17.17 -30.33
CA PRO A 158 -8.71 16.13 -30.31
C PRO A 158 -7.34 16.63 -29.81
N THR A 159 -6.93 17.86 -30.15
CA THR A 159 -5.61 18.41 -29.76
C THR A 159 -5.56 18.91 -28.32
N ARG A 160 -6.69 19.37 -27.76
CA ARG A 160 -6.78 19.81 -26.35
C ARG A 160 -6.79 18.64 -25.38
N LEU A 161 -7.40 17.51 -25.76
CA LEU A 161 -7.40 16.27 -24.96
C LEU A 161 -5.99 15.69 -24.81
N LEU A 162 -5.22 15.67 -25.90
CA LEU A 162 -3.82 15.20 -25.87
C LEU A 162 -2.95 16.09 -24.97
N ARG A 163 -3.07 17.42 -25.04
CA ARG A 163 -2.34 18.34 -24.14
C ARG A 163 -2.83 18.26 -22.69
N ALA A 164 -4.11 17.97 -22.47
CA ALA A 164 -4.68 17.76 -21.14
C ALA A 164 -4.09 16.51 -20.47
N VAL A 165 -4.04 15.40 -21.21
CA VAL A 165 -3.40 14.16 -20.77
C VAL A 165 -1.90 14.39 -20.53
N GLU A 166 -1.24 15.17 -21.39
CA GLU A 166 0.16 15.52 -21.21
C GLU A 166 0.41 16.41 -19.97
N LEU A 167 -0.51 17.32 -19.65
CA LEU A 167 -0.46 18.13 -18.43
C LEU A 167 -0.72 17.31 -17.17
N VAL A 168 -1.69 16.39 -17.20
CA VAL A 168 -1.90 15.42 -16.11
C VAL A 168 -0.62 14.60 -15.90
N MET A 169 -0.01 14.10 -16.97
CA MET A 169 1.28 13.38 -16.88
C MET A 169 2.43 14.27 -16.40
N ARG A 170 2.47 15.56 -16.76
CA ARG A 170 3.48 16.51 -16.26
C ARG A 170 3.28 16.86 -14.80
N VAL A 171 2.05 17.07 -14.34
CA VAL A 171 1.75 17.36 -12.92
C VAL A 171 2.03 16.14 -12.06
N ILE A 172 1.67 14.95 -12.51
CA ILE A 172 2.08 13.68 -11.87
C ILE A 172 3.61 13.58 -11.82
N ARG A 173 4.31 13.91 -12.92
CA ARG A 173 5.79 13.92 -12.99
C ARG A 173 6.43 14.97 -12.08
N ILE A 174 5.83 16.16 -11.95
CA ILE A 174 6.29 17.25 -11.07
C ILE A 174 6.04 16.90 -9.60
N GLY A 175 4.88 16.31 -9.28
CA GLY A 175 4.59 15.78 -7.94
C GLY A 175 5.54 14.65 -7.54
N LEU A 176 5.87 13.75 -8.46
CA LEU A 176 6.93 12.74 -8.27
C LEU A 176 8.30 13.38 -8.03
N ARG A 177 8.61 14.49 -8.70
CA ARG A 177 9.89 15.23 -8.55
C ARG A 177 9.98 16.01 -7.24
N PHE A 178 8.85 16.50 -6.73
CA PHE A 178 8.78 17.29 -5.49
C PHE A 178 8.83 16.40 -4.24
N LEU A 179 8.45 15.12 -4.36
CA LEU A 179 8.46 14.14 -3.26
C LEU A 179 9.80 13.41 -3.05
N GLY A 180 10.89 13.88 -3.65
CA GLY A 180 12.24 13.40 -3.32
C GLY A 180 12.65 12.06 -3.93
N PHE A 181 12.01 11.62 -5.02
CA PHE A 181 12.66 10.65 -5.92
C PHE A 181 13.76 11.39 -6.71
N GLY A 182 14.90 11.56 -6.04
CA GLY A 182 16.17 11.84 -6.69
C GLY A 182 16.49 10.71 -7.66
N VAL A 183 16.88 11.09 -8.87
CA VAL A 183 17.87 10.33 -9.65
C VAL A 183 19.13 10.19 -8.82
#